data_AF-N1U5E3-F1
#
_entry.id   AF-N1U5E3-F1
#
_cell.length_a   1.000
_cell.length_b   1.000
_cell.length_c   1.000
_cell.angle_alpha   90.00
_cell.angle_beta   90.00
_cell.angle_gamma   90.00
#
_symmetry.space_group_name_H-M   'P 1'
#
loop_
_entity.id
_entity.type
_entity.pdbx_description
1 polymer ?
#
loop_
_entity_poly.entity_id
_entity_poly.type
_entity_poly.pdbx_seq_one_letter_code
_entity_poly.pdbx_strand_id
1 'polypeptide(L)'
;MADFFQLNPGEILTLAEKAGYEPSGHCMALNSLENRVFDLRLENGSHIISKFYRPGRWSREQILEEHHFLQDLKEEEIPVCAPFLFENESSLSLFQEDIYYSFWPRVGGRSPDELNPENLRILGRLLARIHNIGQAKHFEHRITLDSETYGTAPLETLLKGEWIPPSCKKDYLEVANRILDLFREKIETVPLHRIHGDCHKGNLLFGKEGWFFVDFDDCLKGPAVQDFWMLLSRGKEGLEEREHILSGYREFREFNDSWFDLVEILRAMRFVHYSAWISSRFTTDPSFPVAFPHFMGNEYWEKETLELKEQYKLIYNSLGGKNFFFVTESTSQEEELTNKDFFGIWKINRLIL
;
A
#
# COMPACT_ATOMS: atom_id res chain seq x y z
N MET A 1 1.23 -23.74 -20.49
CA MET A 1 0.82 -22.48 -19.87
C MET A 1 1.43 -22.47 -18.49
N ALA A 2 2.31 -21.51 -18.21
CA ALA A 2 2.81 -21.32 -16.85
C ALA A 2 1.65 -20.86 -15.96
N ASP A 3 1.48 -21.54 -14.85
CA ASP A 3 0.63 -21.06 -13.76
C ASP A 3 1.39 -19.92 -13.06
N PHE A 4 0.76 -18.76 -12.88
CA PHE A 4 1.34 -17.63 -12.12
C PHE A 4 1.80 -18.08 -10.71
N PHE A 5 1.20 -19.14 -10.17
CA PHE A 5 1.56 -19.72 -8.88
C PHE A 5 2.75 -20.69 -8.93
N GLN A 6 3.21 -21.08 -10.13
CA GLN A 6 4.28 -22.07 -10.33
C GLN A 6 5.32 -21.60 -11.36
N LEU A 7 5.86 -20.40 -11.17
CA LEU A 7 6.96 -19.89 -12.00
C LEU A 7 8.24 -20.72 -11.76
N ASN A 8 8.77 -21.31 -12.83
CA ASN A 8 9.94 -22.18 -12.76
C ASN A 8 11.24 -21.35 -12.66
N PRO A 9 12.10 -21.57 -11.65
CA PRO A 9 13.39 -20.88 -11.53
C PRO A 9 14.26 -20.94 -12.81
N GLY A 10 14.27 -22.06 -13.52
CA GLY A 10 14.99 -22.21 -14.77
C GLY A 10 14.50 -21.27 -15.87
N GLU A 11 13.18 -21.09 -16.00
CA GLU A 11 12.61 -20.13 -16.97
C GLU A 11 12.97 -18.69 -16.59
N ILE A 12 12.91 -18.35 -15.31
CA ILE A 12 13.27 -17.02 -14.80
C ILE A 12 14.74 -16.70 -15.11
N LEU A 13 15.64 -17.65 -14.86
CA LEU A 13 17.06 -17.50 -15.18
C LEU A 13 17.29 -17.33 -16.69
N THR A 14 16.57 -18.09 -17.53
CA THR A 14 16.62 -17.91 -18.99
C THR A 14 16.10 -16.54 -19.44
N LEU A 15 15.12 -15.95 -18.76
CA LEU A 15 14.70 -14.57 -19.06
C LEU A 15 15.79 -13.55 -18.72
N ALA A 16 16.51 -13.75 -17.61
CA ALA A 16 17.63 -12.89 -17.24
C ALA A 16 18.76 -12.99 -18.27
N GLU A 17 19.10 -14.21 -18.73
CA GLU A 17 20.07 -14.43 -19.81
C GLU A 17 19.68 -13.72 -21.10
N LYS A 18 18.41 -13.85 -21.52
CA LYS A 18 17.88 -13.16 -22.71
C LYS A 18 17.90 -11.63 -22.59
N ALA A 19 17.85 -11.11 -21.38
CA ALA A 19 17.95 -9.68 -21.10
C ALA A 19 19.42 -9.20 -20.96
N GLY A 20 20.41 -10.07 -21.22
CA GLY A 20 21.83 -9.73 -21.20
C GLY A 20 22.50 -9.86 -19.85
N TYR A 21 21.85 -10.46 -18.85
CA TYR A 21 22.46 -10.76 -17.55
C TYR A 21 23.12 -12.14 -17.55
N GLU A 22 24.11 -12.33 -16.69
CA GLU A 22 24.79 -13.61 -16.48
C GLU A 22 24.40 -14.18 -15.11
N PRO A 23 23.29 -14.92 -14.98
CA PRO A 23 22.85 -15.44 -13.69
C PRO A 23 23.70 -16.62 -13.22
N SER A 24 24.04 -16.67 -11.93
CA SER A 24 24.88 -17.72 -11.34
C SER A 24 24.15 -19.05 -11.07
N GLY A 25 22.94 -19.21 -11.60
CA GLY A 25 22.00 -20.28 -11.24
C GLY A 25 21.31 -20.13 -9.88
N HIS A 26 21.59 -19.08 -9.11
CA HIS A 26 20.87 -18.80 -7.86
C HIS A 26 19.60 -17.99 -8.16
N CYS A 27 18.44 -18.55 -7.78
CA CYS A 27 17.13 -17.92 -7.86
C CYS A 27 16.35 -18.23 -6.59
N MET A 28 16.07 -17.21 -5.78
CA MET A 28 15.37 -17.36 -4.51
C MET A 28 14.06 -16.58 -4.53
N ALA A 29 12.93 -17.26 -4.32
CA ALA A 29 11.65 -16.58 -4.16
C ALA A 29 11.63 -15.74 -2.87
N LEU A 30 11.17 -14.50 -2.97
CA LEU A 30 10.95 -13.59 -1.85
C LEU A 30 9.48 -13.62 -1.43
N ASN A 31 9.21 -13.30 -0.15
CA ASN A 31 7.84 -13.35 0.36
C ASN A 31 7.06 -12.11 -0.08
N SER A 32 6.28 -12.27 -1.15
CA SER A 32 5.34 -11.28 -1.67
C SER A 32 4.03 -11.99 -2.01
N LEU A 33 2.93 -11.56 -1.38
CA LEU A 33 1.62 -12.15 -1.64
C LEU A 33 1.09 -11.75 -3.01
N GLU A 34 1.27 -10.49 -3.36
CA GLU A 34 0.64 -9.93 -4.53
C GLU A 34 1.32 -10.37 -5.82
N ASN A 35 2.59 -10.02 -5.95
CA ASN A 35 3.43 -10.29 -7.10
C ASN A 35 4.37 -11.47 -6.78
N ARG A 36 4.94 -12.10 -7.81
CA ARG A 36 5.98 -13.11 -7.59
C ARG A 36 7.33 -12.45 -7.78
N VAL A 37 8.11 -12.40 -6.70
CA VAL A 37 9.37 -11.66 -6.64
C VAL A 37 10.50 -12.63 -6.36
N PHE A 38 11.60 -12.52 -7.11
CA PHE A 38 12.75 -13.41 -7.01
C PHE A 38 14.05 -12.63 -6.93
N ASP A 39 14.91 -13.01 -6.00
CA ASP A 39 16.29 -12.55 -5.91
C ASP A 39 17.19 -13.45 -6.80
N LEU A 40 17.83 -12.84 -7.78
CA LEU A 40 18.73 -13.52 -8.72
C LEU A 40 20.16 -13.06 -8.45
N ARG A 41 21.08 -14.00 -8.21
CA ARG A 41 22.51 -13.69 -8.13
C ARG A 41 23.15 -13.79 -9.50
N LEU A 42 23.96 -12.81 -9.87
CA LEU A 42 24.76 -12.81 -11.08
C LEU A 42 26.16 -13.40 -10.86
N GLU A 43 26.84 -13.81 -11.93
CA GLU A 43 28.20 -14.39 -11.87
C GLU A 43 29.23 -13.44 -11.24
N ASN A 44 29.06 -12.14 -11.42
CA ASN A 44 29.90 -11.11 -10.78
C ASN A 44 29.61 -10.93 -9.27
N GLY A 45 28.70 -11.71 -8.69
CA GLY A 45 28.31 -11.67 -7.28
C GLY A 45 27.27 -10.61 -6.91
N SER A 46 26.87 -9.74 -7.85
CA SER A 46 25.78 -8.80 -7.63
C SER A 46 24.42 -9.50 -7.70
N HIS A 47 23.37 -8.76 -7.36
CA HIS A 47 22.01 -9.28 -7.33
C HIS A 47 21.05 -8.34 -8.06
N ILE A 48 20.08 -8.93 -8.74
CA ILE A 48 18.94 -8.24 -9.34
C ILE A 48 17.64 -8.88 -8.86
N ILE A 49 16.57 -8.10 -8.81
CA ILE A 49 15.25 -8.60 -8.46
C ILE A 49 14.43 -8.79 -9.73
N SER A 50 13.77 -9.93 -9.88
CA SER A 50 12.76 -10.17 -10.92
C SER A 50 11.38 -10.08 -10.30
N LYS A 51 10.53 -9.18 -10.79
CA LYS A 51 9.14 -9.01 -10.35
C LYS A 51 8.21 -9.45 -11.47
N PHE A 52 7.34 -10.42 -11.18
CA PHE A 52 6.27 -10.88 -12.08
C PHE A 52 4.94 -10.36 -11.54
N TYR A 53 4.22 -9.60 -12.37
CA TYR A 53 2.97 -8.95 -11.99
C TYR A 53 1.83 -9.94 -12.02
N ARG A 54 0.95 -9.86 -11.01
CA ARG A 54 -0.28 -10.66 -11.00
C ARG A 54 -1.16 -10.31 -12.21
N PRO A 55 -1.51 -11.29 -13.06
CA PRO A 55 -2.45 -11.07 -14.14
C PRO A 55 -3.78 -10.53 -13.64
N GLY A 56 -4.32 -9.52 -14.32
CA GLY A 56 -5.61 -8.92 -14.00
C GLY A 56 -5.62 -7.94 -12.81
N ARG A 57 -4.52 -7.74 -12.08
CA ARG A 57 -4.42 -6.67 -11.06
C ARG A 57 -4.22 -5.31 -11.72
N TRP A 58 -3.14 -5.18 -12.49
CA TRP A 58 -2.79 -3.98 -13.22
C TRP A 58 -2.65 -4.29 -14.71
N SER A 59 -3.20 -3.41 -15.54
CA SER A 59 -2.93 -3.41 -16.98
C SER A 59 -1.47 -3.06 -17.26
N ARG A 60 -1.01 -3.38 -18.47
CA ARG A 60 0.33 -3.03 -18.95
C ARG A 60 0.60 -1.53 -18.80
N GLU A 61 -0.37 -0.70 -19.15
CA GLU A 61 -0.29 0.76 -19.10
C GLU A 61 -0.18 1.25 -17.66
N GLN A 62 -0.94 0.67 -16.73
CA GLN A 62 -0.84 0.99 -15.30
C GLN A 62 0.52 0.62 -14.71
N ILE A 63 1.07 -0.54 -15.06
CA ILE A 63 2.41 -0.94 -14.60
C ILE A 63 3.47 0.03 -15.15
N LEU A 64 3.39 0.40 -16.42
CA LEU A 64 4.32 1.35 -17.02
C LEU A 64 4.21 2.76 -16.40
N GLU A 65 3.03 3.19 -15.98
CA GLU A 65 2.87 4.45 -15.26
C GLU A 65 3.59 4.46 -13.90
N GLU A 66 3.57 3.36 -13.14
CA GLU A 66 4.41 3.20 -11.94
C GLU A 66 5.89 3.32 -12.31
N HIS A 67 6.33 2.62 -13.36
CA HIS A 67 7.73 2.64 -13.77
C HIS A 67 8.19 4.03 -14.20
N HIS A 68 7.37 4.75 -14.96
CA HIS A 68 7.66 6.14 -15.35
C HIS A 68 7.69 7.07 -14.14
N PHE A 69 6.79 6.88 -13.16
CA PHE A 69 6.84 7.68 -11.95
C PHE A 69 8.11 7.42 -11.13
N LEU A 70 8.51 6.16 -10.99
CA LEU A 70 9.78 5.81 -10.34
C LEU A 70 11.00 6.35 -11.07
N GLN A 71 10.96 6.37 -12.41
CA GLN A 71 12.01 6.97 -13.23
C GLN A 71 12.08 8.49 -13.03
N ASP A 72 10.92 9.19 -13.05
CA ASP A 72 10.84 10.63 -12.73
C ASP A 72 11.44 10.92 -11.34
N LEU A 73 11.11 10.10 -10.34
CA LEU A 73 11.62 10.24 -8.98
C LEU A 73 13.14 10.02 -8.91
N LYS A 74 13.65 8.99 -9.60
CA LYS A 74 15.07 8.68 -9.64
C LYS A 74 15.90 9.77 -10.33
N GLU A 75 15.38 10.37 -11.40
CA GLU A 75 16.02 11.49 -12.13
C GLU A 75 16.19 12.72 -11.25
N GLU A 76 15.25 12.95 -10.33
CA GLU A 76 15.30 14.02 -9.33
C GLU A 76 16.00 13.59 -8.03
N GLU A 77 16.82 12.55 -8.07
CA GLU A 77 17.63 12.04 -6.95
C GLU A 77 16.79 11.69 -5.69
N ILE A 78 15.57 11.22 -5.87
CA ILE A 78 14.78 10.61 -4.80
C ILE A 78 15.25 9.16 -4.62
N PRO A 79 15.50 8.71 -3.39
CA PRO A 79 15.95 7.35 -3.15
C PRO A 79 14.81 6.35 -3.29
N VAL A 80 14.58 5.91 -4.52
CA VAL A 80 13.63 4.87 -4.92
C VAL A 80 14.31 3.84 -5.81
N CYS A 81 13.68 2.67 -5.96
CA CYS A 81 14.08 1.66 -6.92
C CYS A 81 13.30 1.86 -8.22
N ALA A 82 13.94 2.27 -9.31
CA ALA A 82 13.35 2.23 -10.65
C ALA A 82 13.79 0.95 -11.39
N PRO A 83 12.91 0.30 -12.16
CA PRO A 83 13.25 -0.92 -12.90
C PRO A 83 14.30 -0.64 -13.98
N PHE A 84 15.08 -1.66 -14.31
CA PHE A 84 15.99 -1.65 -15.45
C PHE A 84 15.20 -1.63 -16.77
N LEU A 85 15.80 -1.01 -17.79
CA LEU A 85 15.28 -1.03 -19.15
C LEU A 85 15.81 -2.26 -19.89
N PHE A 86 14.95 -2.88 -20.68
CA PHE A 86 15.32 -3.86 -21.70
C PHE A 86 15.93 -3.13 -22.93
N GLU A 87 16.49 -3.89 -23.88
CA GLU A 87 17.09 -3.34 -25.11
C GLU A 87 16.13 -2.48 -25.95
N ASN A 88 14.83 -2.71 -25.84
CA ASN A 88 13.79 -1.94 -26.53
C ASN A 88 13.35 -0.67 -25.77
N GLU A 89 14.12 -0.25 -24.76
CA GLU A 89 13.85 0.91 -23.89
C GLU A 89 12.57 0.80 -23.03
N SER A 90 11.89 -0.34 -23.04
CA SER A 90 10.80 -0.63 -22.11
C SER A 90 11.36 -1.13 -20.79
N SER A 91 10.73 -0.78 -19.67
CA SER A 91 10.99 -1.37 -18.34
C SER A 91 10.14 -2.60 -18.05
N LEU A 92 9.25 -2.98 -18.97
CA LEU A 92 8.30 -4.07 -18.82
C LEU A 92 8.33 -4.97 -20.05
N SER A 93 8.39 -6.28 -19.81
CA SER A 93 8.34 -7.31 -20.85
C SER A 93 7.24 -8.32 -20.55
N LEU A 94 6.84 -9.09 -21.55
CA LEU A 94 5.83 -10.12 -21.44
C LEU A 94 6.50 -11.49 -21.28
N PHE A 95 6.10 -12.24 -20.25
CA PHE A 95 6.59 -13.60 -20.03
C PHE A 95 5.74 -14.62 -20.79
N GLN A 96 4.47 -14.76 -20.41
CA GLN A 96 3.48 -15.66 -21.02
C GLN A 96 2.09 -15.05 -20.82
N GLU A 97 1.20 -15.18 -21.80
CA GLU A 97 -0.18 -14.64 -21.74
C GLU A 97 -0.21 -13.19 -21.22
N ASP A 98 -0.90 -12.92 -20.11
CA ASP A 98 -1.01 -11.61 -19.44
C ASP A 98 -0.08 -11.49 -18.21
N ILE A 99 0.96 -12.33 -18.11
CA ILE A 99 1.99 -12.24 -17.07
C ILE A 99 3.12 -11.34 -17.58
N TYR A 100 3.17 -10.13 -17.05
CA TYR A 100 4.27 -9.20 -17.28
C TYR A 100 5.39 -9.39 -16.26
N TYR A 101 6.62 -8.99 -16.62
CA TYR A 101 7.76 -9.01 -15.72
C TYR A 101 8.73 -7.85 -15.97
N SER A 102 9.50 -7.52 -14.93
CA SER A 102 10.53 -6.48 -14.95
C SER A 102 11.71 -6.87 -14.04
N PHE A 103 12.89 -6.32 -14.35
CA PHE A 103 14.10 -6.48 -13.53
C PHE A 103 14.40 -5.19 -12.77
N TRP A 104 14.86 -5.31 -11.53
CA TRP A 104 15.04 -4.19 -10.62
C TRP A 104 16.42 -4.25 -9.94
N PRO A 105 17.01 -3.10 -9.60
CA PRO A 105 18.16 -3.07 -8.71
C PRO A 105 17.74 -3.61 -7.35
N ARG A 106 18.57 -4.47 -6.75
CA ARG A 106 18.36 -4.90 -5.36
C ARG A 106 18.87 -3.83 -4.40
N VAL A 107 18.00 -3.30 -3.55
CA VAL A 107 18.41 -2.35 -2.50
C VAL A 107 18.54 -3.01 -1.14
N GLY A 108 19.65 -2.74 -0.47
CA GLY A 108 19.90 -3.20 0.89
C GLY A 108 19.40 -2.20 1.94
N GLY A 109 18.97 -2.69 3.09
CA GLY A 109 18.57 -1.85 4.21
C GLY A 109 17.69 -2.61 5.19
N ARG A 110 17.27 -1.93 6.26
CA ARG A 110 16.28 -2.48 7.20
C ARG A 110 15.14 -1.50 7.38
N SER A 111 13.93 -2.02 7.43
CA SER A 111 12.79 -1.24 7.86
C SER A 111 12.97 -0.78 9.31
N PRO A 112 12.67 0.49 9.63
CA PRO A 112 12.75 0.99 10.99
C PRO A 112 11.62 0.40 11.84
N ASP A 113 11.93 -0.01 13.07
CA ASP A 113 10.90 -0.31 14.07
C ASP A 113 10.22 1.00 14.55
N GLU A 114 11.03 2.04 14.75
CA GLU A 114 10.63 3.36 15.25
C GLU A 114 11.27 4.50 14.45
N LEU A 115 10.59 5.64 14.40
CA LEU A 115 11.05 6.84 13.70
C LEU A 115 11.24 7.96 14.72
N ASN A 116 12.50 8.32 15.00
CA ASN A 116 12.79 9.44 15.88
C ASN A 116 12.45 10.79 15.20
N PRO A 117 12.41 11.90 15.96
CA PRO A 117 12.09 13.23 15.41
C PRO A 117 12.92 13.67 14.20
N GLU A 118 14.22 13.34 14.16
CA GLU A 118 15.07 13.73 13.04
C GLU A 118 14.78 12.90 11.79
N ASN A 119 14.57 11.59 11.96
CA ASN A 119 14.14 10.71 10.87
C ASN A 119 12.82 11.19 10.27
N LEU A 120 11.85 11.58 11.10
CA LEU A 120 10.56 12.10 10.63
C LEU A 120 10.72 13.38 9.81
N ARG A 121 11.58 14.33 10.23
CA ARG A 121 11.87 15.53 9.44
C ARG A 121 12.49 15.18 8.08
N ILE A 122 13.45 14.25 8.04
CA ILE A 122 14.08 13.79 6.79
C ILE A 122 13.02 13.16 5.87
N LEU A 123 12.20 12.26 6.39
CA LEU A 123 11.12 11.61 5.64
C LEU A 123 10.08 12.63 5.16
N GLY A 124 9.76 13.64 5.96
CA GLY A 124 8.90 14.75 5.58
C GLY A 124 9.44 15.50 4.36
N ARG A 125 10.73 15.85 4.36
CA ARG A 125 11.39 16.48 3.19
C ARG A 125 11.34 15.58 1.96
N LEU A 126 11.61 14.28 2.11
CA LEU A 126 11.57 13.33 1.00
C LEU A 126 10.16 13.15 0.43
N LEU A 127 9.13 13.03 1.28
CA LEU A 127 7.73 12.98 0.87
C LEU A 127 7.31 14.26 0.13
N ALA A 128 7.72 15.44 0.60
CA ALA A 128 7.42 16.69 -0.08
C ALA A 128 8.01 16.72 -1.50
N ARG A 129 9.24 16.22 -1.67
CA ARG A 129 9.87 16.09 -2.99
C ARG A 129 9.15 15.07 -3.87
N ILE A 130 8.81 13.88 -3.33
CA ILE A 130 8.00 12.87 -4.03
C ILE A 130 6.69 13.49 -4.52
N HIS A 131 5.97 14.21 -3.67
CA HIS A 131 4.69 14.83 -4.00
C HIS A 131 4.82 16.01 -4.99
N ASN A 132 5.91 16.78 -4.93
CA ASN A 132 6.19 17.84 -5.91
C ASN A 132 6.39 17.23 -7.32
N ILE A 133 7.17 16.15 -7.43
CA ILE A 133 7.37 15.41 -8.69
C ILE A 133 6.05 14.74 -9.11
N GLY A 134 5.33 14.18 -8.14
CA GLY A 134 4.04 13.55 -8.35
C GLY A 134 2.96 14.51 -8.87
N GLN A 135 3.04 15.81 -8.55
CA GLN A 135 2.18 16.85 -9.11
C GLN A 135 2.59 17.29 -10.52
N ALA A 136 3.85 17.13 -10.92
CA ALA A 136 4.36 17.62 -12.19
C ALA A 136 3.80 16.90 -13.43
N LYS A 137 3.33 15.66 -13.28
CA LYS A 137 2.63 14.89 -14.33
C LYS A 137 1.44 14.14 -13.75
N HIS A 138 0.58 13.63 -14.62
CA HIS A 138 -0.63 12.91 -14.23
C HIS A 138 -0.50 11.41 -14.53
N PHE A 139 -1.23 10.60 -13.78
CA PHE A 139 -1.59 9.26 -14.20
C PHE A 139 -2.84 9.33 -15.08
N GLU A 140 -2.80 8.67 -16.22
CA GLU A 140 -3.92 8.49 -17.15
C GLU A 140 -4.64 7.16 -16.90
N HIS A 141 -3.92 6.12 -16.46
CA HIS A 141 -4.44 4.76 -16.31
C HIS A 141 -4.49 4.27 -14.85
N ARG A 142 -3.56 4.67 -13.99
CA ARG A 142 -3.58 4.34 -12.56
C ARG A 142 -4.80 4.93 -11.91
N ILE A 143 -5.33 4.20 -10.94
CA ILE A 143 -6.55 4.59 -10.26
C ILE A 143 -6.36 5.91 -9.50
N THR A 144 -7.47 6.58 -9.27
CA THR A 144 -7.56 7.67 -8.30
C THR A 144 -8.11 7.11 -7.01
N LEU A 145 -7.58 7.50 -5.86
CA LEU A 145 -8.19 7.21 -4.56
C LEU A 145 -9.43 8.09 -4.42
N ASP A 146 -10.59 7.48 -4.64
CA ASP A 146 -11.90 8.11 -4.54
C ASP A 146 -12.92 7.18 -3.86
N SER A 147 -14.17 7.65 -3.71
CA SER A 147 -15.20 6.86 -3.02
C SER A 147 -15.59 5.59 -3.78
N GLU A 148 -15.37 5.55 -5.09
CA GLU A 148 -15.68 4.37 -5.91
C GLU A 148 -14.57 3.32 -5.75
N THR A 149 -13.33 3.69 -6.04
CA THR A 149 -12.19 2.76 -6.09
C THR A 149 -11.80 2.20 -4.73
N TYR A 150 -11.85 3.01 -3.67
CA TYR A 150 -11.47 2.61 -2.31
C TYR A 150 -12.67 2.35 -1.38
N GLY A 151 -13.90 2.51 -1.89
CA GLY A 151 -15.12 2.39 -1.10
C GLY A 151 -16.14 1.46 -1.71
N THR A 152 -16.90 1.98 -2.68
CA THR A 152 -18.05 1.28 -3.27
C THR A 152 -17.65 -0.01 -3.99
N ALA A 153 -16.64 0.00 -4.86
CA ALA A 153 -16.21 -1.19 -5.58
C ALA A 153 -15.67 -2.31 -4.66
N PRO A 154 -14.82 -2.02 -3.64
CA PRO A 154 -14.48 -2.98 -2.60
C PRO A 154 -15.70 -3.57 -1.88
N LEU A 155 -16.64 -2.71 -1.47
CA LEU A 155 -17.85 -3.13 -0.76
C LEU A 155 -18.72 -4.04 -1.64
N GLU A 156 -18.89 -3.71 -2.92
CA GLU A 156 -19.59 -4.56 -3.87
C GLU A 156 -18.91 -5.92 -4.06
N THR A 157 -17.58 -5.97 -4.07
CA THR A 157 -16.81 -7.21 -4.17
C THR A 157 -17.12 -8.13 -2.99
N LEU A 158 -17.16 -7.58 -1.78
CA LEU A 158 -17.54 -8.31 -0.57
C LEU A 158 -18.98 -8.85 -0.63
N LEU A 159 -19.91 -8.03 -1.13
CA LEU A 159 -21.32 -8.41 -1.24
C LEU A 159 -21.56 -9.47 -2.30
N LYS A 160 -20.93 -9.35 -3.47
CA LYS A 160 -21.05 -10.31 -4.59
C LYS A 160 -20.50 -11.68 -4.20
N GLY A 161 -19.43 -11.71 -3.41
CA GLY A 161 -18.86 -12.96 -2.92
C GLY A 161 -19.53 -13.55 -1.68
N GLU A 162 -20.60 -12.92 -1.16
CA GLU A 162 -21.33 -13.35 0.04
C GLU A 162 -20.45 -13.56 1.29
N TRP A 163 -19.35 -12.81 1.38
CA TRP A 163 -18.36 -12.97 2.46
C TRP A 163 -18.88 -12.50 3.82
N ILE A 164 -19.70 -11.45 3.83
CA ILE A 164 -20.22 -10.84 5.07
C ILE A 164 -21.42 -11.66 5.59
N PRO A 165 -21.34 -12.25 6.81
CA PRO A 165 -22.43 -13.04 7.38
C PRO A 165 -23.72 -12.22 7.52
N PRO A 166 -24.91 -12.86 7.44
CA PRO A 166 -26.20 -12.18 7.57
C PRO A 166 -26.35 -11.37 8.88
N SER A 167 -25.72 -11.82 9.97
CA SER A 167 -25.71 -11.13 11.26
C SER A 167 -25.00 -9.77 11.22
N CYS A 168 -23.96 -9.63 10.40
CA CYS A 168 -23.13 -8.42 10.29
C CYS A 168 -23.55 -7.52 9.13
N LYS A 169 -24.13 -8.11 8.07
CA LYS A 169 -24.32 -7.46 6.76
C LYS A 169 -25.02 -6.11 6.82
N LYS A 170 -26.13 -6.00 7.56
CA LYS A 170 -26.88 -4.74 7.65
C LYS A 170 -26.04 -3.64 8.27
N ASP A 171 -25.45 -3.91 9.42
CA ASP A 171 -24.70 -2.94 10.21
C ASP A 171 -23.41 -2.53 9.52
N TYR A 172 -22.71 -3.50 8.90
CA TYR A 172 -21.50 -3.25 8.12
C TYR A 172 -21.77 -2.32 6.94
N LEU A 173 -22.84 -2.59 6.18
CA LEU A 173 -23.24 -1.74 5.05
C LEU A 173 -23.62 -0.33 5.49
N GLU A 174 -24.38 -0.21 6.58
CA GLU A 174 -24.80 1.09 7.09
C GLU A 174 -23.60 1.95 7.50
N VAL A 175 -22.66 1.38 8.26
CA VAL A 175 -21.48 2.12 8.71
C VAL A 175 -20.53 2.45 7.55
N ALA A 176 -20.29 1.49 6.64
CA ALA A 176 -19.43 1.71 5.48
C ALA A 176 -19.96 2.86 4.60
N ASN A 177 -21.26 2.87 4.29
CA ASN A 177 -21.84 3.94 3.48
C ASN A 177 -21.73 5.32 4.16
N ARG A 178 -21.95 5.40 5.48
CA ARG A 178 -21.78 6.67 6.21
C ARG A 178 -20.33 7.17 6.18
N ILE A 179 -19.34 6.28 6.26
CA ILE A 179 -17.93 6.63 6.10
C ILE A 179 -17.67 7.17 4.69
N LEU A 180 -18.24 6.55 3.65
CA LEU A 180 -18.08 7.00 2.27
C LEU A 180 -18.72 8.37 2.02
N ASP A 181 -19.86 8.67 2.65
CA ASP A 181 -20.48 9.99 2.58
C ASP A 181 -19.58 11.08 3.19
N LEU A 182 -18.98 10.79 4.36
CA LEU A 182 -18.01 11.69 4.99
C LEU A 182 -16.76 11.86 4.13
N PHE A 183 -16.27 10.79 3.49
CA PHE A 183 -15.14 10.87 2.57
C PHE A 183 -15.43 11.81 1.41
N ARG A 184 -16.60 11.67 0.76
CA ARG A 184 -17.00 12.52 -0.37
C ARG A 184 -17.02 13.99 0.02
N GLU A 185 -17.57 14.33 1.19
CA GLU A 185 -17.56 15.71 1.70
C GLU A 185 -16.14 16.24 1.91
N LYS A 186 -15.28 15.46 2.58
CA LYS A 186 -13.95 15.94 3.00
C LYS A 186 -12.93 15.99 1.88
N ILE A 187 -13.02 15.10 0.89
CA ILE A 187 -12.04 15.03 -0.20
C ILE A 187 -12.21 16.16 -1.23
N GLU A 188 -13.41 16.76 -1.36
CA GLU A 188 -13.73 17.78 -2.39
C GLU A 188 -12.74 18.95 -2.46
N THR A 189 -12.18 19.35 -1.32
CA THR A 189 -11.26 20.50 -1.23
C THR A 189 -9.79 20.12 -1.18
N VAL A 190 -9.46 18.83 -1.35
CA VAL A 190 -8.11 18.30 -1.18
C VAL A 190 -7.44 18.05 -2.54
N PRO A 191 -6.29 18.68 -2.83
CA PRO A 191 -5.55 18.44 -4.06
C PRO A 191 -5.08 16.99 -4.18
N LEU A 192 -5.27 16.40 -5.35
CA LEU A 192 -4.84 15.04 -5.67
C LEU A 192 -3.66 15.07 -6.65
N HIS A 193 -2.66 14.23 -6.41
CA HIS A 193 -1.45 14.09 -7.24
C HIS A 193 -0.94 12.65 -7.15
N ARG A 194 0.08 12.30 -7.95
CA ARG A 194 0.70 10.96 -7.84
C ARG A 194 1.39 10.85 -6.47
N ILE A 195 1.05 9.81 -5.74
CA ILE A 195 1.55 9.50 -4.39
C ILE A 195 2.07 8.06 -4.34
N HIS A 196 2.78 7.70 -3.28
CA HIS A 196 3.19 6.31 -3.04
C HIS A 196 1.98 5.41 -2.78
N GLY A 197 0.95 5.90 -2.07
CA GLY A 197 -0.32 5.20 -1.87
C GLY A 197 -0.33 4.18 -0.73
N ASP A 198 0.81 3.55 -0.44
CA ASP A 198 1.04 2.60 0.66
C ASP A 198 2.34 2.89 1.44
N CYS A 199 2.59 4.17 1.75
CA CYS A 199 3.78 4.61 2.48
C CYS A 199 3.70 4.29 3.97
N HIS A 200 4.09 3.09 4.37
CA HIS A 200 4.23 2.65 5.78
C HIS A 200 5.69 2.25 6.10
N LYS A 201 6.03 2.11 7.39
CA LYS A 201 7.41 1.79 7.84
C LYS A 201 8.03 0.54 7.17
N GLY A 202 7.20 -0.40 6.72
CA GLY A 202 7.64 -1.62 6.04
C GLY A 202 8.16 -1.37 4.61
N ASN A 203 7.66 -0.32 3.96
CA ASN A 203 8.07 0.13 2.63
C ASN A 203 9.16 1.21 2.69
N LEU A 204 9.76 1.39 3.87
CA LEU A 204 10.97 2.18 4.06
C LEU A 204 12.15 1.26 4.37
N LEU A 205 13.29 1.53 3.76
CA LEU A 205 14.56 0.89 4.08
C LEU A 205 15.55 1.96 4.53
N PHE A 206 16.24 1.72 5.65
CA PHE A 206 17.36 2.55 6.08
C PHE A 206 18.65 1.74 6.05
N GLY A 207 19.65 2.25 5.32
CA GLY A 207 20.92 1.60 5.09
C GLY A 207 22.10 2.58 5.06
N LYS A 208 23.24 2.11 4.55
CA LYS A 208 24.47 2.93 4.45
C LYS A 208 24.29 4.16 3.54
N GLU A 209 23.42 4.05 2.54
CA GLU A 209 23.12 5.09 1.56
C GLU A 209 21.97 6.00 2.01
N GLY A 210 21.41 5.77 3.21
CA GLY A 210 20.30 6.54 3.76
C GLY A 210 18.96 5.83 3.63
N TRP A 211 17.90 6.64 3.51
CA TRP A 211 16.52 6.17 3.34
C TRP A 211 16.25 5.76 1.91
N PHE A 212 15.46 4.72 1.72
CA PHE A 212 14.86 4.33 0.44
C PHE A 212 13.37 4.08 0.63
N PHE A 213 12.58 4.52 -0.34
CA PHE A 213 11.16 4.16 -0.47
C PHE A 213 11.07 3.04 -1.51
N VAL A 214 10.39 1.95 -1.16
CA VAL A 214 10.24 0.76 -2.00
C VAL A 214 8.76 0.41 -2.16
N ASP A 215 8.46 -0.43 -3.15
CA ASP A 215 7.11 -0.95 -3.40
C ASP A 215 6.04 0.10 -3.75
N PHE A 216 6.22 0.75 -4.91
CA PHE A 216 5.25 1.65 -5.50
C PHE A 216 4.13 0.92 -6.28
N ASP A 217 3.92 -0.39 -6.02
CA ASP A 217 2.91 -1.17 -6.74
C ASP A 217 1.48 -0.66 -6.51
N ASP A 218 1.24 -0.01 -5.37
CA ASP A 218 -0.02 0.65 -5.01
C ASP A 218 0.02 2.17 -5.21
N CYS A 219 0.99 2.69 -5.98
CA CYS A 219 1.01 4.11 -6.35
C CYS A 219 -0.26 4.46 -7.15
N LEU A 220 -0.78 5.64 -6.86
CA LEU A 220 -2.05 6.11 -7.39
C LEU A 220 -2.14 7.63 -7.33
N LYS A 221 -3.22 8.19 -7.89
CA LYS A 221 -3.55 9.60 -7.72
C LYS A 221 -4.36 9.79 -6.43
N GLY A 222 -3.81 10.48 -5.44
CA GLY A 222 -4.46 10.60 -4.13
C GLY A 222 -4.05 11.84 -3.34
N PRO A 223 -4.63 12.03 -2.14
CA PRO A 223 -4.30 13.14 -1.26
C PRO A 223 -2.96 12.87 -0.56
N ALA A 224 -2.13 13.91 -0.39
CA ALA A 224 -0.82 13.78 0.26
C ALA A 224 -0.90 13.08 1.62
N VAL A 225 -1.96 13.34 2.40
CA VAL A 225 -2.14 12.79 3.75
C VAL A 225 -2.16 11.26 3.78
N GLN A 226 -2.50 10.60 2.66
CA GLN A 226 -2.44 9.14 2.54
C GLN A 226 -1.03 8.63 2.88
N ASP A 227 0.02 9.28 2.38
CA ASP A 227 1.41 8.87 2.63
C ASP A 227 1.95 9.25 4.01
N PHE A 228 1.16 9.93 4.84
CA PHE A 228 1.56 10.35 6.18
C PHE A 228 1.07 9.38 7.24
N TRP A 229 -0.25 9.15 7.32
CA TRP A 229 -0.87 8.55 8.50
C TRP A 229 -0.42 7.12 8.78
N MET A 230 0.04 6.41 7.75
CA MET A 230 0.58 5.06 7.84
C MET A 230 1.98 4.99 8.45
N LEU A 231 2.73 6.10 8.45
CA LEU A 231 4.03 6.22 9.11
C LEU A 231 3.91 6.55 10.60
N LEU A 232 2.82 7.23 10.97
CA LEU A 232 2.63 7.84 12.28
C LEU A 232 1.86 6.91 13.23
N SER A 233 2.26 6.95 14.50
CA SER A 233 1.61 6.32 15.63
C SER A 233 0.22 6.95 15.88
N ARG A 234 -0.63 6.27 16.66
CA ARG A 234 -1.93 6.83 17.11
C ARG A 234 -1.74 7.58 18.43
N GLY A 235 -2.79 8.30 18.85
CA GLY A 235 -2.82 8.97 20.15
C GLY A 235 -1.85 10.14 20.25
N LYS A 236 -1.36 10.41 21.47
CA LYS A 236 -0.53 11.58 21.77
C LYS A 236 0.82 11.55 21.03
N GLU A 237 1.47 10.40 20.98
CA GLU A 237 2.75 10.23 20.27
C GLU A 237 2.61 10.60 18.79
N GLY A 238 1.53 10.15 18.15
CA GLY A 238 1.24 10.49 16.75
C GLY A 238 1.11 11.99 16.47
N LEU A 239 0.64 12.78 17.45
CA LEU A 239 0.58 14.24 17.32
C LEU A 239 1.98 14.86 17.31
N GLU A 240 2.89 14.39 18.17
CA GLU A 240 4.27 14.87 18.20
C GLU A 240 5.04 14.44 16.94
N GLU A 241 4.85 13.19 16.49
CA GLU A 241 5.43 12.71 15.25
C GLU A 241 4.92 13.48 14.02
N ARG A 242 3.62 13.81 13.99
CA ARG A 242 2.99 14.65 12.97
C ARG A 242 3.68 16.00 12.85
N GLU A 243 3.97 16.68 13.95
CA GLU A 243 4.64 17.97 13.92
C GLU A 243 6.06 17.87 13.33
N HIS A 244 6.79 16.79 13.65
CA HIS A 244 8.13 16.58 13.10
C HIS A 244 8.13 16.29 11.60
N ILE A 245 7.25 15.41 11.12
CA ILE A 245 7.17 15.10 9.68
C ILE A 245 6.67 16.32 8.89
N LEU A 246 5.68 17.05 9.41
CA LEU A 246 5.16 18.27 8.77
C LEU A 246 6.20 19.37 8.73
N SER A 247 7.00 19.53 9.80
CA SER A 247 8.08 20.51 9.82
C SER A 247 9.06 20.29 8.68
N GLY A 248 9.43 19.04 8.38
CA GLY A 248 10.30 18.75 7.23
C GLY A 248 9.58 18.88 5.89
N TYR A 249 8.33 18.44 5.82
CA TYR A 249 7.54 18.51 4.58
C TYR A 249 7.30 19.96 4.10
N ARG A 250 6.95 20.84 5.04
CA ARG A 250 6.69 22.26 4.78
C ARG A 250 7.91 23.06 4.34
N GLU A 251 9.12 22.51 4.43
CA GLU A 251 10.31 23.11 3.83
C GLU A 251 10.23 23.16 2.30
N PHE A 252 9.49 22.24 1.67
CA PHE A 252 9.43 22.10 0.21
C PHE A 252 8.01 22.17 -0.38
N ARG A 253 6.97 21.97 0.44
CA ARG A 253 5.59 21.90 -0.03
C ARG A 253 4.60 22.29 1.06
N GLU A 254 3.65 23.16 0.72
CA GLU A 254 2.56 23.54 1.62
C GLU A 254 1.69 22.34 1.99
N PHE A 255 1.23 22.31 3.24
CA PHE A 255 0.31 21.30 3.75
C PHE A 255 -0.76 21.96 4.62
N ASN A 256 -2.02 21.81 4.23
CA ASN A 256 -3.15 22.30 5.02
C ASN A 256 -3.51 21.29 6.11
N ASP A 257 -3.47 21.72 7.37
CA ASP A 257 -3.73 20.85 8.53
C ASP A 257 -5.11 20.20 8.53
N SER A 258 -6.10 20.80 7.85
CA SER A 258 -7.44 20.20 7.69
C SER A 258 -7.41 18.90 6.87
N TRP A 259 -6.37 18.64 6.08
CA TRP A 259 -6.25 17.36 5.35
C TRP A 259 -6.11 16.17 6.31
N PHE A 260 -5.69 16.39 7.56
CA PHE A 260 -5.66 15.33 8.56
C PHE A 260 -7.06 14.86 9.00
N ASP A 261 -8.11 15.63 8.72
CA ASP A 261 -9.50 15.20 8.97
C ASP A 261 -9.87 13.96 8.13
N LEU A 262 -9.14 13.71 7.03
CA LEU A 262 -9.30 12.51 6.21
C LEU A 262 -8.67 11.25 6.83
N VAL A 263 -7.75 11.37 7.79
CA VAL A 263 -6.94 10.22 8.23
C VAL A 263 -7.80 9.08 8.76
N GLU A 264 -8.72 9.38 9.67
CA GLU A 264 -9.54 8.34 10.28
C GLU A 264 -10.60 7.80 9.30
N ILE A 265 -10.98 8.58 8.29
CA ILE A 265 -11.85 8.16 7.18
C ILE A 265 -11.10 7.19 6.25
N LEU A 266 -9.90 7.56 5.80
CA LEU A 266 -9.02 6.73 4.97
C LEU A 266 -8.67 5.41 5.66
N ARG A 267 -8.42 5.46 6.97
CA ARG A 267 -8.19 4.27 7.81
C ARG A 267 -9.40 3.33 7.80
N ALA A 268 -10.60 3.87 7.93
CA ALA A 268 -11.84 3.09 7.90
C ALA A 268 -12.09 2.47 6.51
N MET A 269 -11.89 3.25 5.44
CA MET A 269 -11.97 2.75 4.06
C MET A 269 -10.95 1.64 3.80
N ARG A 270 -9.74 1.73 4.39
CA ARG A 270 -8.72 0.69 4.26
C ARG A 270 -9.19 -0.66 4.83
N PHE A 271 -10.03 -0.71 5.87
CA PHE A 271 -10.58 -1.98 6.36
C PHE A 271 -11.40 -2.68 5.27
N VAL A 272 -12.35 -1.95 4.69
CA VAL A 272 -13.23 -2.45 3.61
C VAL A 272 -12.40 -2.87 2.39
N HIS A 273 -11.46 -2.01 1.98
CA HIS A 273 -10.57 -2.27 0.85
C HIS A 273 -9.70 -3.52 1.09
N TYR A 274 -9.16 -3.69 2.29
CA TYR A 274 -8.33 -4.83 2.65
C TYR A 274 -9.10 -6.14 2.61
N SER A 275 -10.31 -6.16 3.16
CA SER A 275 -11.16 -7.36 3.14
C SER A 275 -11.57 -7.72 1.71
N ALA A 276 -11.86 -6.73 0.86
CA ALA A 276 -12.12 -6.97 -0.56
C ALA A 276 -10.87 -7.48 -1.32
N TRP A 277 -9.68 -7.00 -0.94
CA TRP A 277 -8.42 -7.47 -1.49
C TRP A 277 -8.15 -8.95 -1.14
N ILE A 278 -8.41 -9.36 0.11
CA ILE A 278 -8.35 -10.77 0.51
C ILE A 278 -9.38 -11.58 -0.27
N SER A 279 -10.64 -11.13 -0.28
CA SER A 279 -11.76 -11.89 -0.83
C SER A 279 -11.63 -12.19 -2.33
N SER A 280 -11.11 -11.23 -3.09
CA SER A 280 -10.88 -11.35 -4.53
C SER A 280 -9.79 -12.38 -4.90
N ARG A 281 -8.96 -12.78 -3.95
CA ARG A 281 -7.86 -13.74 -4.14
C ARG A 281 -8.05 -15.05 -3.38
N PHE A 282 -8.93 -15.06 -2.37
CA PHE A 282 -9.07 -16.16 -1.43
C PHE A 282 -9.37 -17.52 -2.09
N THR A 283 -10.15 -17.54 -3.16
CA THR A 283 -10.56 -18.77 -3.84
C THR A 283 -9.64 -19.17 -5.00
N THR A 284 -8.91 -18.20 -5.56
CA THR A 284 -8.11 -18.37 -6.79
C THR A 284 -6.63 -18.51 -6.50
N ASP A 285 -6.13 -17.93 -5.41
CA ASP A 285 -4.74 -18.01 -5.00
C ASP A 285 -4.58 -18.92 -3.77
N PRO A 286 -3.90 -20.07 -3.88
CA PRO A 286 -3.75 -21.02 -2.78
C PRO A 286 -2.95 -20.47 -1.58
N SER A 287 -2.19 -19.38 -1.75
CA SER A 287 -1.46 -18.74 -0.64
C SER A 287 -2.37 -17.94 0.29
N PHE A 288 -3.54 -17.47 -0.17
CA PHE A 288 -4.43 -16.61 0.60
C PHE A 288 -5.15 -17.35 1.74
N PRO A 289 -5.73 -18.54 1.54
CA PRO A 289 -6.28 -19.33 2.64
C PRO A 289 -5.27 -19.69 3.72
N VAL A 290 -4.00 -19.88 3.34
CA VAL A 290 -2.90 -20.17 4.27
C VAL A 290 -2.50 -18.93 5.06
N ALA A 291 -2.43 -17.76 4.39
CA ALA A 291 -2.08 -16.49 5.02
C ALA A 291 -3.23 -15.92 5.89
N PHE A 292 -4.48 -16.20 5.53
CA PHE A 292 -5.68 -15.64 6.16
C PHE A 292 -6.71 -16.73 6.56
N PRO A 293 -6.32 -17.73 7.37
CA PRO A 293 -7.17 -18.90 7.65
C PRO A 293 -8.50 -18.54 8.35
N HIS A 294 -8.55 -17.40 9.04
CA HIS A 294 -9.74 -16.94 9.78
C HIS A 294 -10.73 -16.14 8.94
N PHE A 295 -10.39 -15.75 7.70
CA PHE A 295 -11.20 -14.84 6.88
C PHE A 295 -12.61 -15.36 6.55
N MET A 296 -12.76 -16.69 6.45
CA MET A 296 -14.05 -17.36 6.25
C MET A 296 -14.91 -17.43 7.52
N GLY A 297 -14.35 -17.16 8.69
CA GLY A 297 -15.01 -17.33 9.98
C GLY A 297 -15.91 -16.15 10.33
N ASN A 298 -17.04 -16.42 10.99
CA ASN A 298 -17.92 -15.36 11.50
C ASN A 298 -17.19 -14.42 12.47
N GLU A 299 -16.27 -14.93 13.28
CA GLU A 299 -15.49 -14.15 14.23
C GLU A 299 -14.70 -13.00 13.56
N TYR A 300 -14.16 -13.24 12.35
CA TYR A 300 -13.47 -12.22 11.58
C TYR A 300 -14.42 -11.06 11.25
N TRP A 301 -15.60 -11.36 10.73
CA TRP A 301 -16.57 -10.36 10.31
C TRP A 301 -17.27 -9.65 11.47
N GLU A 302 -17.50 -10.36 12.57
CA GLU A 302 -18.01 -9.76 13.82
C GLU A 302 -17.00 -8.74 14.36
N LYS A 303 -15.72 -9.12 14.42
CA LYS A 303 -14.64 -8.23 14.83
C LYS A 303 -14.49 -7.03 13.88
N GLU A 304 -14.39 -7.27 12.57
CA GLU A 304 -14.24 -6.19 11.59
C GLU A 304 -15.42 -5.22 11.62
N THR A 305 -16.66 -5.72 11.77
CA THR A 305 -17.85 -4.87 11.88
C THR A 305 -17.81 -4.01 13.15
N LEU A 306 -17.34 -4.56 14.27
CA LEU A 306 -17.17 -3.81 15.50
C LEU A 306 -16.09 -2.72 15.35
N GLU A 307 -14.93 -3.08 14.82
CA GLU A 307 -13.82 -2.14 14.60
C GLU A 307 -14.21 -1.02 13.63
N LEU A 308 -14.96 -1.32 12.56
CA LEU A 308 -15.46 -0.32 11.62
C LEU A 308 -16.45 0.65 12.27
N LYS A 309 -17.31 0.15 13.19
CA LYS A 309 -18.22 0.99 13.99
C LYS A 309 -17.46 1.89 14.96
N GLU A 310 -16.43 1.36 15.63
CA GLU A 310 -15.58 2.14 16.53
C GLU A 310 -14.82 3.22 15.77
N GLN A 311 -14.27 2.87 14.61
CA GLN A 311 -13.60 3.80 13.72
C GLN A 311 -14.54 4.92 13.26
N TYR A 312 -15.79 4.60 12.91
CA TYR A 312 -16.81 5.61 12.59
C TYR A 312 -17.12 6.55 13.77
N LYS A 313 -17.17 6.03 15.01
CA LYS A 313 -17.34 6.88 16.21
C LYS A 313 -16.17 7.86 16.37
N LEU A 314 -14.94 7.40 16.13
CA LEU A 314 -13.74 8.25 16.19
C LEU A 314 -13.81 9.39 15.17
N ILE A 315 -14.16 9.09 13.92
CA ILE A 315 -14.34 10.09 12.85
C ILE A 315 -15.38 11.14 13.27
N TYR A 316 -16.53 10.70 13.77
CA TYR A 316 -17.61 11.63 14.14
C TYR A 316 -17.21 12.54 15.31
N ASN A 317 -16.50 12.00 16.30
CA ASN A 317 -15.99 12.76 17.44
C ASN A 317 -14.91 13.76 17.01
N SER A 318 -13.98 13.36 16.14
CA SER A 318 -12.90 14.25 15.65
C SER A 318 -13.43 15.40 14.80
N LEU A 319 -14.51 15.17 14.04
CA LEU A 319 -15.18 16.18 13.23
C LEU A 319 -16.15 17.08 14.02
N GLY A 320 -16.23 16.93 15.35
CA GLY A 320 -17.03 17.80 16.22
C GLY A 320 -18.53 17.50 16.24
N GLY A 321 -18.94 16.28 15.90
CA GLY A 321 -20.33 15.86 15.86
C GLY A 321 -21.01 15.86 17.24
N LYS A 322 -21.82 16.89 17.53
CA LYS A 322 -22.78 16.88 18.65
C LYS A 322 -24.00 16.07 18.22
N ASN A 323 -24.06 14.79 18.60
CA ASN A 323 -25.28 14.00 18.91
C ASN A 323 -24.98 12.52 18.74
N PHE A 324 -24.88 11.79 19.85
CA PHE A 324 -24.89 10.33 19.88
C PHE A 324 -26.25 9.87 20.43
N PHE A 325 -26.93 8.96 19.73
CA PHE A 325 -27.90 8.07 20.37
C PHE A 325 -27.16 6.78 20.74
N PHE A 326 -27.22 6.44 22.02
CA PHE A 326 -26.53 5.33 22.68
C PHE A 326 -26.76 3.98 21.98
N VAL A 327 -25.66 3.26 21.74
CA VAL A 327 -25.65 1.79 21.83
C VAL A 327 -24.89 1.48 23.11
N THR A 328 -25.57 0.76 23.99
CA THR A 328 -25.25 0.47 25.40
C THR A 328 -23.79 0.16 25.68
N GLU A 329 -23.26 0.84 26.70
CA GLU A 329 -21.93 0.64 27.27
C GLU A 329 -21.76 -0.78 27.84
N SER A 330 -20.61 -1.39 27.53
CA SER A 330 -19.83 -2.09 28.53
C SER A 330 -18.44 -1.46 28.53
N THR A 331 -18.13 -0.74 29.60
CA THR A 331 -16.80 -0.20 29.88
C THR A 331 -15.84 -1.35 30.18
N SER A 332 -14.91 -1.61 29.26
CA SER A 332 -13.65 -2.28 29.57
C SER A 332 -12.52 -1.27 29.39
N GLN A 333 -11.61 -1.23 30.36
CA GLN A 333 -10.41 -0.39 30.33
C GLN A 333 -9.68 -0.58 28.99
N GLU A 334 -9.40 0.54 28.32
CA GLU A 334 -8.71 0.60 27.03
C GLU A 334 -7.30 0.00 27.16
N GLU A 335 -7.08 -1.14 26.51
CA GLU A 335 -5.76 -1.42 25.95
C GLU A 335 -5.67 -0.63 24.64
N GLU A 336 -4.76 0.34 24.59
CA GLU A 336 -4.49 1.12 23.37
C GLU A 336 -4.04 0.17 22.25
N LEU A 337 -4.93 -0.07 21.28
CA LEU A 337 -4.60 -0.80 20.06
C LEU A 337 -3.48 -0.06 19.33
N THR A 338 -2.30 -0.66 19.30
CA THR A 338 -1.13 -0.08 18.66
C THR A 338 -1.22 -0.28 17.15
N ASN A 339 -0.50 0.53 16.38
CA ASN A 339 -0.33 0.28 14.93
C ASN A 339 0.17 -1.16 14.67
N LYS A 340 0.94 -1.77 15.58
CA LYS A 340 1.41 -3.17 15.43
C LYS A 340 0.26 -4.19 15.39
N ASP A 341 -0.88 -3.91 16.01
CA ASP A 341 -2.02 -4.84 16.06
C ASP A 341 -2.84 -4.82 14.77
N PHE A 342 -2.90 -3.67 14.09
CA PHE A 342 -3.48 -3.53 12.75
C PHE A 342 -2.50 -3.94 11.63
N PHE A 343 -1.19 -3.69 11.81
CA PHE A 343 -0.15 -4.01 10.82
C PHE A 343 0.51 -5.39 11.04
N GLY A 344 0.15 -6.13 12.10
CA GLY A 344 0.68 -7.47 12.38
C GLY A 344 0.38 -8.47 11.27
N ILE A 345 -0.77 -8.30 10.61
CA ILE A 345 -1.22 -9.08 9.45
C ILE A 345 -0.44 -8.71 8.17
N TRP A 346 0.11 -7.49 8.10
CA TRP A 346 0.84 -6.95 6.95
C TRP A 346 2.34 -7.30 6.96
N LYS A 347 2.83 -7.98 8.01
CA LYS A 347 4.19 -8.54 8.06
C LYS A 347 4.42 -9.68 7.04
N ILE A 348 3.41 -10.07 6.27
CA ILE A 348 3.51 -11.16 5.29
C ILE A 348 4.16 -10.68 3.98
N ASN A 349 4.23 -9.38 3.68
CA ASN A 349 5.09 -8.88 2.60
C ASN A 349 6.51 -8.61 3.14
N ARG A 350 7.30 -9.67 3.25
CA ARG A 350 8.73 -9.60 3.65
C ARG A 350 9.62 -10.08 2.52
N LEU A 351 10.02 -9.16 1.64
CA LEU A 351 11.41 -8.82 1.32
C LEU A 351 11.50 -8.18 -0.08
N ILE A 352 11.82 -6.89 -0.06
CA ILE A 352 12.83 -6.16 -0.85
C ILE A 352 12.72 -6.27 -2.38
N LEU A 353 12.19 -5.19 -2.98
CA LEU A 353 12.75 -4.59 -4.19
C LEU A 353 14.06 -3.88 -3.85
#